data_AF-A0AAV2IIA7-F1
#
_entry.id   AF-A0AAV2IIA7-F1
#
_cell.length_a   1.000
_cell.length_b   1.000
_cell.length_c   1.000
_cell.angle_alpha   90.00
_cell.angle_beta   90.00
_cell.angle_gamma   90.00
#
_symmetry.space_group_name_H-M   'P 1'
#
loop_
_entity.id
_entity.type
_entity.pdbx_description
1 polymer ?
#
loop_
_entity_poly.entity_id
_entity_poly.type
_entity_poly.pdbx_seq_one_letter_code
_entity_poly.pdbx_strand_id
1 'polypeptide(L)'
;MYNNQSTKEELQHRHYLLLSELQKMARELPGKFQQRLPYDLLSALANALLDGTAFEIVKGLEEVQHLEEKSLFTQRQKLINDHKSQRHEMSKKHKELLMENQNKPHNLPLIEAQVERELETMERRCEEEMKRRDAKVILELDQKLMDQQSMLEKAGVPGFYVTNNRQDVRLQMYLLEFIMRLATKDRELRSSR
;
A
#
# COMPACT_ATOMS: atom_id res chain seq x y z
N MET A 1 -26.62 -30.34 -28.96
CA MET A 1 -26.91 -28.96 -29.43
C MET A 1 -27.57 -28.08 -28.36
N TYR A 2 -28.26 -28.61 -27.33
CA TYR A 2 -28.92 -27.80 -26.30
C TYR A 2 -28.01 -27.19 -25.19
N ASN A 3 -26.80 -27.72 -24.96
CA ASN A 3 -25.92 -27.22 -23.88
C ASN A 3 -25.33 -25.82 -24.14
N ASN A 4 -25.08 -25.44 -25.40
CA ASN A 4 -24.40 -24.16 -25.70
C ASN A 4 -25.29 -22.92 -25.49
N GLN A 5 -26.62 -23.08 -25.51
CA GLN A 5 -27.55 -21.98 -25.34
C GLN A 5 -27.74 -21.62 -23.86
N SER A 6 -27.88 -22.63 -22.98
CA SER A 6 -27.95 -22.43 -21.53
C SER A 6 -26.70 -21.72 -20.99
N THR A 7 -25.51 -22.15 -21.41
CA THR A 7 -24.25 -21.52 -20.95
C THR A 7 -24.12 -20.07 -21.43
N LYS A 8 -24.61 -19.74 -22.62
CA LYS A 8 -24.59 -18.36 -23.13
C LYS A 8 -25.58 -17.47 -22.37
N GLU A 9 -26.76 -17.97 -22.07
CA GLU A 9 -27.78 -17.28 -21.27
C GLU A 9 -27.30 -17.06 -19.82
N GLU A 10 -26.63 -18.05 -19.22
CA GLU A 10 -26.02 -17.94 -17.89
C GLU A 10 -24.91 -16.88 -17.84
N LEU A 11 -24.04 -16.83 -18.85
CA LEU A 11 -22.99 -15.82 -18.95
C LEU A 11 -23.57 -14.41 -19.16
N GLN A 12 -24.60 -14.27 -19.98
CA GLN A 12 -25.29 -13.00 -20.19
C GLN A 12 -25.99 -12.51 -18.92
N HIS A 13 -26.65 -13.43 -18.20
CA HIS A 13 -27.27 -13.11 -16.92
C HIS A 13 -26.22 -12.64 -15.90
N ARG A 14 -25.09 -13.34 -15.81
CA ARG A 14 -23.99 -12.95 -14.92
C ARG A 14 -23.39 -11.60 -15.30
N HIS A 15 -23.18 -11.35 -16.59
CA HIS A 15 -22.69 -10.05 -17.07
C HIS A 15 -23.62 -8.92 -16.67
N TYR A 16 -24.94 -9.10 -16.86
CA TYR A 16 -25.94 -8.11 -16.49
C TYR A 16 -25.93 -7.81 -14.99
N LEU A 17 -25.81 -8.83 -14.13
CA LEU A 17 -25.71 -8.66 -12.69
C LEU A 17 -24.47 -7.85 -12.29
N LEU A 18 -23.30 -8.22 -12.82
CA LEU A 18 -22.04 -7.51 -12.55
C LEU A 18 -22.11 -6.06 -13.03
N LEU A 19 -22.62 -5.82 -14.23
CA LEU A 19 -22.76 -4.49 -14.81
C LEU A 19 -23.72 -3.61 -14.00
N SER A 20 -24.86 -4.15 -13.58
CA SER A 20 -25.83 -3.44 -12.75
C SER A 20 -25.21 -2.98 -11.43
N GLU A 21 -24.44 -3.86 -10.78
CA GLU A 21 -23.73 -3.51 -9.55
C GLU A 21 -22.62 -2.48 -9.79
N LEU A 22 -21.84 -2.60 -10.87
CA LEU A 22 -20.84 -1.61 -11.26
C LEU A 22 -21.45 -0.23 -11.49
N GLN A 23 -22.59 -0.15 -12.17
CA GLN A 23 -23.31 1.10 -12.40
C GLN A 23 -23.82 1.72 -11.11
N LYS A 24 -24.31 0.90 -10.17
CA LYS A 24 -24.74 1.38 -8.85
C LYS A 24 -23.57 2.00 -8.09
N MET A 25 -22.45 1.28 -8.01
CA MET A 25 -21.24 1.78 -7.33
C MET A 25 -20.67 3.04 -8.00
N ALA A 26 -20.71 3.13 -9.34
CA ALA A 26 -20.27 4.32 -10.07
C ALA A 26 -21.11 5.58 -9.76
N ARG A 27 -22.41 5.42 -9.48
CA ARG A 27 -23.31 6.53 -9.09
C ARG A 27 -23.05 7.05 -7.67
N GLU A 28 -22.43 6.24 -6.81
CA GLU A 28 -22.06 6.63 -5.44
C GLU A 28 -20.79 7.49 -5.40
N LEU A 29 -20.05 7.57 -6.51
CA LEU A 29 -18.81 8.34 -6.59
C LEU A 29 -19.05 9.84 -6.77
N PRO A 30 -18.06 10.69 -6.39
CA PRO A 30 -18.09 12.11 -6.73
C PRO A 30 -18.21 12.32 -8.25
N GLY A 31 -19.04 13.28 -8.68
CA GLY A 31 -19.41 13.47 -10.10
C GLY A 31 -18.22 13.58 -11.07
N LYS A 32 -17.10 14.15 -10.63
CA LYS A 32 -15.85 14.25 -11.42
C LYS A 32 -15.23 12.88 -11.79
N PHE A 33 -15.47 11.83 -11.00
CA PHE A 33 -15.03 10.47 -11.30
C PHE A 33 -16.12 9.69 -12.01
N GLN A 34 -17.39 9.93 -11.70
CA GLN A 34 -18.52 9.31 -12.39
C GLN A 34 -18.49 9.57 -13.90
N GLN A 35 -18.16 10.81 -14.33
CA GLN A 35 -18.03 11.17 -15.75
C GLN A 35 -16.91 10.41 -16.47
N ARG A 36 -15.94 9.87 -15.72
CA ARG A 36 -14.82 9.08 -16.25
C ARG A 36 -15.12 7.58 -16.31
N LEU A 37 -16.33 7.18 -15.96
CA LEU A 37 -16.81 5.80 -15.96
C LEU A 37 -17.96 5.63 -16.97
N PRO A 38 -17.69 5.73 -18.28
CA PRO A 38 -18.71 5.53 -19.29
C PRO A 38 -19.22 4.09 -19.27
N TYR A 39 -20.42 3.88 -19.83
CA TYR A 39 -21.06 2.57 -19.92
C TYR A 39 -20.13 1.51 -20.54
N ASP A 40 -19.44 1.85 -21.62
CA ASP A 40 -18.56 0.93 -22.33
C ASP A 40 -17.42 0.41 -21.44
N LEU A 41 -16.85 1.28 -20.58
CA LEU A 41 -15.82 0.88 -19.62
C LEU A 41 -16.38 -0.08 -18.57
N LEU A 42 -17.55 0.21 -18.00
CA LEU A 42 -18.18 -0.66 -17.00
C LEU A 42 -18.61 -2.00 -17.61
N SER A 43 -19.09 -2.00 -18.85
CA SER A 43 -19.45 -3.21 -19.59
C SER A 43 -18.23 -4.07 -19.91
N ALA A 44 -17.13 -3.45 -20.35
CA ALA A 44 -15.84 -4.14 -20.55
C ALA A 44 -15.31 -4.71 -19.24
N LEU A 45 -15.39 -3.96 -18.15
CA LEU A 45 -14.97 -4.43 -16.82
C LEU A 45 -15.82 -5.61 -16.37
N ALA A 46 -17.14 -5.54 -16.50
CA ALA A 46 -18.03 -6.66 -16.18
C ALA A 46 -17.66 -7.93 -16.97
N ASN A 47 -17.30 -7.79 -18.25
CA ASN A 47 -16.83 -8.90 -19.08
C ASN A 47 -15.52 -9.51 -18.54
N ALA A 48 -14.54 -8.67 -18.18
CA ALA A 48 -13.25 -9.12 -17.63
C ALA A 48 -13.39 -9.85 -16.27
N LEU A 49 -14.50 -9.63 -15.55
CA LEU A 49 -14.79 -10.27 -14.27
C LEU A 49 -15.57 -11.60 -14.39
N LEU A 50 -16.03 -11.97 -15.59
CA LEU A 50 -16.92 -13.14 -15.78
C LEU A 50 -16.29 -14.47 -15.39
N ASP A 51 -15.03 -14.69 -15.77
CA ASP A 51 -14.33 -15.95 -15.48
C ASP A 51 -13.76 -16.01 -14.05
N GLY A 52 -13.75 -14.87 -13.35
CA GLY A 52 -13.21 -14.71 -12.00
C GLY A 52 -11.69 -14.60 -11.94
N THR A 53 -10.97 -14.70 -13.06
CA THR A 53 -9.51 -14.58 -13.11
C THR A 53 -9.05 -13.22 -12.58
N ALA A 54 -9.72 -12.15 -12.99
CA ALA A 54 -9.42 -10.81 -12.51
C ALA A 54 -9.66 -10.63 -11.00
N PHE A 55 -10.61 -11.35 -10.40
CA PHE A 55 -10.79 -11.34 -8.93
C PHE A 55 -9.59 -11.98 -8.22
N GLU A 56 -9.12 -13.12 -8.71
CA GLU A 56 -7.96 -13.81 -8.13
C GLU A 56 -6.67 -13.00 -8.30
N ILE A 57 -6.49 -12.32 -9.45
CA ILE A 57 -5.36 -11.41 -9.65
C ILE A 57 -5.38 -10.27 -8.64
N VAL A 58 -6.52 -9.57 -8.49
CA VAL A 58 -6.63 -8.45 -7.54
C VAL A 58 -6.37 -8.93 -6.10
N LYS A 59 -6.91 -10.10 -5.73
CA LYS A 59 -6.66 -10.69 -4.41
C LYS A 59 -5.17 -11.03 -4.20
N GLY A 60 -4.51 -11.62 -5.19
CA GLY A 60 -3.07 -11.90 -5.11
C GLY A 60 -2.24 -10.62 -4.99
N LEU A 61 -2.62 -9.56 -5.69
CA LEU A 61 -1.97 -8.25 -5.59
C LEU A 61 -2.16 -7.61 -4.20
N GLU A 62 -3.33 -7.75 -3.60
CA GLU A 62 -3.62 -7.31 -2.22
C GLU A 62 -2.75 -8.06 -1.19
N GLU A 63 -2.65 -9.39 -1.32
CA GLU A 63 -1.81 -10.21 -0.44
C GLU A 63 -0.32 -9.83 -0.57
N VAL A 64 0.18 -9.64 -1.79
CA VAL A 64 1.55 -9.18 -2.06
C VAL A 64 1.80 -7.79 -1.46
N GLN A 65 0.84 -6.88 -1.60
CA GLN A 65 0.92 -5.54 -1.01
C GLN A 65 1.03 -5.60 0.51
N HIS A 66 0.16 -6.37 1.18
CA HIS A 66 0.20 -6.50 2.63
C HIS A 66 1.50 -7.10 3.16
N LEU A 67 2.06 -8.10 2.46
CA LEU A 67 3.36 -8.67 2.82
C LEU A 67 4.49 -7.64 2.72
N GLU A 68 4.49 -6.83 1.66
CA GLU A 68 5.48 -5.77 1.48
C GLU A 68 5.33 -4.67 2.54
N GLU A 69 4.12 -4.14 2.74
CA GLU A 69 3.83 -3.10 3.75
C GLU A 69 4.26 -3.57 5.15
N LYS A 70 3.98 -4.82 5.50
CA LYS A 70 4.42 -5.43 6.76
C LYS A 70 5.94 -5.52 6.86
N SER A 71 6.63 -5.88 5.78
CA SER A 71 8.10 -5.90 5.71
C SER A 71 8.69 -4.50 5.93
N LEU A 72 8.18 -3.50 5.22
CA LEU A 72 8.62 -2.10 5.32
C LEU A 72 8.40 -1.55 6.74
N PHE A 73 7.22 -1.79 7.31
CA PHE A 73 6.89 -1.43 8.68
C PHE A 73 7.84 -2.07 9.69
N THR A 74 8.08 -3.38 9.56
CA THR A 74 8.97 -4.14 10.47
C THR A 74 10.40 -3.61 10.41
N GLN A 75 10.90 -3.32 9.21
CA GLN A 75 12.24 -2.75 9.03
C GLN A 75 12.36 -1.35 9.64
N ARG A 76 11.34 -0.49 9.48
CA ARG A 76 11.29 0.83 10.13
C ARG A 76 11.24 0.70 11.65
N GLN A 77 10.44 -0.21 12.17
CA GLN A 77 10.32 -0.45 13.61
C GLN A 77 11.63 -0.94 14.22
N LYS A 78 12.36 -1.80 13.51
CA LYS A 78 13.71 -2.23 13.91
C LYS A 78 14.66 -1.05 14.03
N LEU A 79 14.71 -0.17 13.02
CA LEU A 79 15.56 1.03 13.06
C LEU A 79 15.23 1.93 14.26
N ILE A 80 13.95 2.12 14.58
CA ILE A 80 13.52 2.91 15.76
C ILE A 80 14.05 2.28 17.04
N ASN A 81 13.95 0.96 17.16
CA ASN A 81 14.41 0.24 18.34
C ASN A 81 15.93 0.29 18.47
N ASP A 82 16.65 0.15 17.37
CA ASP A 82 18.12 0.27 17.32
C ASP A 82 18.56 1.67 17.78
N HIS A 83 17.91 2.74 17.30
CA HIS A 83 18.17 4.11 17.76
C HIS A 83 17.86 4.32 19.24
N LYS A 84 16.77 3.71 19.76
CA LYS A 84 16.46 3.75 21.20
C LYS A 84 17.55 3.07 22.02
N SER A 85 18.03 1.92 21.58
CA SER A 85 19.12 1.19 22.24
C SER A 85 20.42 1.99 22.23
N GLN A 86 20.78 2.57 21.08
CA GLN A 86 21.97 3.42 20.94
C GLN A 86 21.93 4.63 21.87
N ARG A 87 20.79 5.33 21.93
CA ARG A 87 20.58 6.45 22.87
C ARG A 87 20.76 6.02 24.33
N HIS A 88 20.18 4.88 24.69
CA HIS A 88 20.27 4.37 26.05
C HIS A 88 21.72 4.01 26.43
N GLU A 89 22.43 3.30 25.56
CA GLU A 89 23.82 2.91 25.80
C GLU A 89 24.74 4.13 25.88
N MET A 90 24.57 5.12 25.00
CA MET A 90 25.33 6.36 25.01
C MET A 90 25.07 7.16 26.29
N SER A 91 23.79 7.34 26.66
CA SER A 91 23.42 8.03 27.90
C SER A 91 24.01 7.36 29.15
N LYS A 92 24.04 6.02 29.18
CA LYS A 92 24.68 5.27 30.26
C LYS A 92 26.18 5.56 30.34
N LYS A 93 26.90 5.48 29.21
CA LYS A 93 28.35 5.78 29.14
C LYS A 93 28.66 7.22 29.56
N HIS A 94 27.86 8.18 29.09
CA HIS A 94 28.03 9.59 29.44
C HIS A 94 27.79 9.85 30.93
N LYS A 95 26.79 9.19 31.52
CA LYS A 95 26.52 9.28 32.96
C LYS A 95 27.69 8.71 33.78
N GLU A 96 28.22 7.55 33.40
CA GLU A 96 29.40 6.94 34.04
C GLU A 96 30.63 7.86 33.95
N LEU A 97 30.91 8.41 32.76
CA LEU A 97 32.03 9.33 32.54
C LEU A 97 31.95 10.60 33.40
N LEU A 98 30.76 11.19 33.53
CA LEU A 98 30.53 12.36 34.38
C LEU A 98 30.70 12.04 35.86
N MET A 99 30.21 10.88 36.31
CA MET A 99 30.39 10.43 37.70
C MET A 99 31.86 10.20 38.05
N GLU A 100 32.64 9.57 37.16
CA GLU A 100 34.09 9.34 37.36
C GLU A 100 34.90 10.65 37.48
N ASN A 101 34.42 11.73 36.86
CA ASN A 101 35.12 13.01 36.82
C ASN A 101 34.50 14.08 37.73
N GLN A 102 33.50 13.75 38.57
CA GLN A 102 32.83 14.74 39.42
C GLN A 102 33.79 15.46 40.38
N ASN A 103 34.87 14.78 40.79
CA ASN A 103 35.85 15.29 41.75
C ASN A 103 36.95 16.15 41.08
N LYS A 104 36.88 16.37 39.76
CA LYS A 104 37.86 17.14 38.97
C LYS A 104 37.19 18.37 38.32
N PRO A 105 36.88 19.42 39.10
CA PRO A 105 36.01 20.53 38.67
C PRO A 105 36.52 21.30 37.45
N HIS A 106 37.84 21.36 37.23
CA HIS A 106 38.42 22.01 36.05
C HIS A 106 38.25 21.21 34.75
N ASN A 107 38.07 19.88 34.85
CA ASN A 107 37.89 19.02 33.67
C ASN A 107 36.42 18.85 33.30
N LEU A 108 35.51 19.11 34.24
CA LEU A 108 34.09 18.86 34.08
C LEU A 108 33.47 19.62 32.88
N PRO A 109 33.74 20.93 32.66
CA PRO A 109 33.17 21.65 31.52
C PRO A 109 33.64 21.12 30.16
N LEU A 110 34.88 20.64 30.08
CA LEU A 110 35.42 20.05 28.86
C LEU A 110 34.72 18.72 28.53
N ILE A 111 34.46 17.90 29.56
CA ILE A 111 33.78 16.61 29.43
C ILE A 111 32.30 16.82 29.08
N GLU A 112 31.61 17.76 29.74
CA GLU A 112 30.23 18.12 29.41
C GLU A 112 30.10 18.57 27.95
N ALA A 113 31.00 19.46 27.50
CA ALA A 113 31.03 19.91 26.11
C ALA A 113 31.39 18.80 25.10
N GLN A 114 32.09 17.75 25.53
CA GLN A 114 32.34 16.56 24.71
C GLN A 114 31.08 15.68 24.62
N VAL A 115 30.45 15.41 25.77
CA VAL A 115 29.20 14.62 25.87
C VAL A 115 28.10 15.24 25.02
N GLU A 116 27.92 16.56 25.11
CA GLU A 116 26.93 17.30 24.31
C GLU A 116 27.20 17.16 22.81
N ARG A 117 28.45 17.34 22.37
CA ARG A 117 28.84 17.16 20.97
C ARG A 117 28.62 15.74 20.45
N GLU A 118 28.92 14.73 21.27
CA GLU A 118 28.68 13.34 20.92
C GLU A 118 27.18 13.03 20.79
N LEU A 119 26.36 13.57 21.69
CA LEU A 119 24.91 13.45 21.66
C LEU A 119 24.33 14.08 20.38
N GLU A 120 24.67 15.34 20.10
CA GLU A 120 24.21 16.04 18.89
C GLU A 120 24.60 15.30 17.60
N THR A 121 25.82 14.76 17.56
CA THR A 121 26.31 14.01 16.39
C THR A 121 25.52 12.72 16.19
N MET A 122 25.23 12.01 17.28
CA MET A 122 24.45 10.77 17.23
C MET A 122 22.99 11.05 16.87
N GLU A 123 22.36 12.07 17.44
CA GLU A 123 20.99 12.47 17.13
C GLU A 123 20.84 12.86 15.66
N ARG A 124 21.76 13.67 15.13
CA ARG A 124 21.79 14.04 13.72
C ARG A 124 21.90 12.81 12.81
N ARG A 125 22.77 11.85 13.15
CA ARG A 125 22.90 10.59 12.41
C ARG A 125 21.58 9.81 12.42
N CYS A 126 20.95 9.65 13.58
CA CYS A 126 19.68 8.94 13.70
C CYS A 126 18.57 9.61 12.87
N GLU A 127 18.49 10.94 12.88
CA GLU A 127 17.53 11.68 12.05
C GLU A 127 17.77 11.47 10.55
N GLU A 128 19.02 11.54 10.10
CA GLU A 128 19.37 11.32 8.69
C GLU A 128 19.05 9.89 8.25
N GLU A 129 19.36 8.90 9.07
CA GLU A 129 19.02 7.50 8.81
C GLU A 129 17.51 7.30 8.70
N MET A 130 16.73 7.91 9.59
CA MET A 130 15.25 7.87 9.52
C MET A 130 14.74 8.52 8.25
N LYS A 131 15.22 9.73 7.91
CA LYS A 131 14.83 10.43 6.68
C LYS A 131 15.14 9.61 5.44
N ARG A 132 16.34 9.02 5.36
CA ARG A 132 16.74 8.14 4.25
C ARG A 132 15.86 6.90 4.17
N ARG A 133 15.53 6.29 5.33
CA ARG A 133 14.67 5.12 5.38
C ARG A 133 13.25 5.44 4.92
N ASP A 134 12.65 6.52 5.42
CA ASP A 134 11.29 6.91 5.07
C ASP A 134 11.19 7.30 3.58
N ALA A 135 12.21 7.96 3.02
CA ALA A 135 12.29 8.21 1.58
C ALA A 135 12.35 6.90 0.76
N LYS A 136 13.13 5.92 1.22
CA LYS A 136 13.22 4.60 0.56
C LYS A 136 11.87 3.86 0.58
N VAL A 137 11.14 3.93 1.70
CA VAL A 137 9.79 3.35 1.81
C VAL A 137 8.84 3.94 0.77
N ILE A 138 8.86 5.26 0.58
CA ILE A 138 8.02 5.92 -0.43
C ILE A 138 8.36 5.40 -1.84
N LEU A 139 9.65 5.34 -2.19
CA LEU A 139 10.07 4.84 -3.51
C LEU A 139 9.69 3.37 -3.74
N GLU A 140 9.80 2.53 -2.70
CA GLU A 140 9.39 1.12 -2.78
C GLU A 140 7.87 0.99 -2.97
N LEU A 141 7.07 1.82 -2.29
CA LEU A 141 5.62 1.86 -2.48
C LEU A 141 5.22 2.36 -3.88
N ASP A 142 5.89 3.40 -4.40
CA ASP A 142 5.65 3.92 -5.76
C ASP A 142 5.97 2.86 -6.82
N GLN A 143 7.07 2.12 -6.66
CA GLN A 143 7.39 1.01 -7.56
C GLN A 143 6.33 -0.10 -7.51
N LYS A 144 5.82 -0.44 -6.32
CA LYS A 144 4.75 -1.43 -6.19
C LYS A 144 3.45 -0.98 -6.85
N LEU A 145 3.09 0.29 -6.74
CA LEU A 145 1.94 0.84 -7.46
C LEU A 145 2.10 0.64 -8.98
N MET A 146 3.27 0.98 -9.53
CA MET A 146 3.55 0.79 -10.95
C MET A 146 3.49 -0.69 -11.38
N ASP A 147 4.03 -1.59 -10.56
CA ASP A 147 4.03 -3.04 -10.83
C ASP A 147 2.59 -3.59 -10.83
N GLN A 148 1.77 -3.20 -9.86
CA GLN A 148 0.36 -3.58 -9.78
C GLN A 148 -0.45 -3.05 -10.98
N GLN A 149 -0.28 -1.78 -11.33
CA GLN A 149 -0.90 -1.20 -12.52
C GLN A 149 -0.51 -1.96 -13.79
N SER A 150 0.79 -2.26 -13.96
CA SER A 150 1.29 -3.01 -15.11
C SER A 150 0.73 -4.44 -15.17
N MET A 151 0.58 -5.10 -14.01
CA MET A 151 0.03 -6.44 -13.96
C MET A 151 -1.45 -6.46 -14.35
N LEU A 152 -2.24 -5.50 -13.85
CA LEU A 152 -3.66 -5.39 -14.20
C LEU A 152 -3.87 -5.01 -15.67
N GLU A 153 -3.03 -4.12 -16.21
CA GLU A 153 -3.03 -3.77 -17.63
C GLU A 153 -2.71 -4.99 -18.52
N LYS A 154 -1.65 -5.75 -18.17
CA LYS A 154 -1.28 -6.99 -18.90
C LYS A 154 -2.32 -8.10 -18.77
N ALA A 155 -3.04 -8.14 -17.65
CA ALA A 155 -4.16 -9.04 -17.46
C ALA A 155 -5.42 -8.61 -18.23
N GLY A 156 -5.39 -7.47 -18.92
CA GLY A 156 -6.50 -6.96 -19.72
C GLY A 156 -7.64 -6.40 -18.87
N VAL A 157 -7.39 -6.01 -17.62
CA VAL A 157 -8.42 -5.43 -16.74
C VAL A 157 -8.69 -3.97 -17.18
N PRO A 158 -9.92 -3.64 -17.64
CA PRO A 158 -10.21 -2.32 -18.18
C PRO A 158 -10.04 -1.20 -17.16
N GLY A 159 -9.50 -0.06 -17.60
CA GLY A 159 -9.29 1.13 -16.78
C GLY A 159 -7.94 1.17 -16.04
N PHE A 160 -7.13 0.12 -16.13
CA PHE A 160 -5.79 0.07 -15.56
C PHE A 160 -4.71 0.31 -16.62
N TYR A 161 -3.75 1.15 -16.26
CA TYR A 161 -2.57 1.48 -17.05
C TYR A 161 -1.51 2.16 -16.17
N VAL A 162 -0.26 2.06 -16.61
CA VAL A 162 0.88 2.95 -16.36
C VAL A 162 0.62 4.42 -15.95
N THR A 163 0.41 4.83 -14.69
CA THR A 163 0.21 6.28 -14.40
C THR A 163 0.57 6.77 -13.00
N ASN A 164 1.18 7.97 -12.96
CA ASN A 164 1.46 8.75 -11.75
C ASN A 164 0.53 9.97 -11.59
N ASN A 165 -0.45 10.14 -12.49
CA ASN A 165 -1.41 11.23 -12.39
C ASN A 165 -2.36 10.96 -11.21
N ARG A 166 -2.43 11.89 -10.25
CA ARG A 166 -3.23 11.74 -9.03
C ARG A 166 -4.71 11.43 -9.29
N GLN A 167 -5.31 11.97 -10.34
CA GLN A 167 -6.72 11.72 -10.66
C GLN A 167 -6.91 10.32 -11.26
N ASP A 168 -5.94 9.85 -12.06
CA ASP A 168 -6.00 8.53 -12.69
C ASP A 168 -5.74 7.43 -11.67
N VAL A 169 -4.74 7.59 -10.81
CA VAL A 169 -4.50 6.69 -9.67
C VAL A 169 -5.74 6.61 -8.79
N ARG A 170 -6.36 7.76 -8.48
CA ARG A 170 -7.60 7.77 -7.67
C ARG A 170 -8.75 7.05 -8.35
N LEU A 171 -8.89 7.19 -9.68
CA LEU A 171 -9.90 6.46 -10.45
C LEU A 171 -9.64 4.94 -10.43
N GLN A 172 -8.40 4.52 -10.63
CA GLN A 172 -7.99 3.11 -10.57
C GLN A 172 -8.22 2.51 -9.17
N MET A 173 -8.02 3.29 -8.10
CA MET A 173 -8.37 2.86 -6.74
C MET A 173 -9.88 2.61 -6.58
N TYR A 174 -10.75 3.45 -7.17
CA TYR A 174 -12.19 3.18 -7.15
C TYR A 174 -12.56 1.92 -7.94
N LEU A 175 -11.90 1.69 -9.08
CA LEU A 175 -12.10 0.46 -9.85
C LEU A 175 -11.66 -0.78 -9.06
N LEU A 176 -10.52 -0.73 -8.36
CA LEU A 176 -10.10 -1.81 -7.46
C LEU A 176 -11.12 -2.08 -6.37
N GLU A 177 -11.65 -1.03 -5.73
CA GLU A 177 -12.69 -1.15 -4.72
C GLU A 177 -13.95 -1.83 -5.29
N PHE A 178 -14.34 -1.52 -6.52
CA PHE A 178 -15.48 -2.17 -7.17
C PHE A 178 -15.22 -3.66 -7.38
N ILE A 179 -14.03 -4.02 -7.87
CA ILE A 179 -13.64 -5.40 -8.12
C ILE A 179 -13.64 -6.20 -6.79
N MET A 180 -13.05 -5.64 -5.73
CA MET A 180 -13.02 -6.29 -4.40
C MET A 180 -14.42 -6.48 -3.82
N ARG A 181 -15.29 -5.46 -3.88
CA ARG A 181 -16.68 -5.57 -3.40
C ARG A 181 -17.47 -6.63 -4.17
N LEU A 182 -17.28 -6.71 -5.49
CA LEU A 182 -17.91 -7.74 -6.32
C LEU A 182 -17.36 -9.14 -6.02
N ALA A 183 -16.06 -9.29 -5.78
CA ALA A 183 -15.46 -10.56 -5.40
C ALA A 183 -16.07 -11.12 -4.12
N THR A 184 -16.30 -10.27 -3.11
CA THR A 184 -16.96 -10.65 -1.86
C THR A 184 -18.40 -11.13 -2.11
N LYS A 185 -19.19 -10.36 -2.88
CA LYS A 185 -20.57 -10.75 -3.23
C LYS A 185 -20.63 -12.04 -4.05
N ASP A 186 -19.71 -12.24 -4.98
CA ASP A 186 -19.65 -13.46 -5.81
C ASP A 186 -19.37 -14.70 -4.94
N ARG A 187 -18.50 -14.58 -3.93
CA ARG A 187 -18.29 -15.66 -2.94
C ARG A 187 -19.52 -15.94 -2.09
N GLU A 188 -20.17 -14.92 -1.55
CA GLU A 188 -21.38 -15.08 -0.72
C GLU A 188 -22.52 -15.77 -1.46
N LEU A 189 -22.70 -15.42 -2.75
CA LEU A 189 -23.69 -16.06 -3.63
C LEU A 189 -23.36 -17.52 -3.91
N ARG A 190 -22.07 -17.88 -4.02
CA ARG A 190 -21.63 -19.27 -4.21
C ARG A 190 -21.69 -20.10 -2.93
N SER A 191 -21.45 -19.50 -1.76
CA SER A 191 -21.54 -20.20 -0.47
C SER A 191 -22.97 -20.43 0.01
N SER A 192 -23.94 -19.72 -0.58
CA SER A 192 -25.37 -19.84 -0.25
C SER A 192 -26.13 -20.83 -1.15
N ARG A 193 -25.43 -21.52 -2.05
CA ARG A 193 -25.96 -22.57 -2.95
C ARG A 193 -25.39 -23.93 -2.53
#